data_AF-A0A2G9T8A0-F1
#
_entry.id   AF-A0A2G9T8A0-F1
#
_cell.length_a   1.000
_cell.length_b   1.000
_cell.length_c   1.000
_cell.angle_alpha   90.00
_cell.angle_beta   90.00
_cell.angle_gamma   90.00
#
_symmetry.space_group_name_H-M   'P 1'
#
loop_
_entity.id
_entity.type
_entity.pdbx_description
1 polymer ?
#
loop_
_entity_poly.entity_id
_entity_poly.type
_entity_poly.pdbx_seq_one_letter_code
_entity_poly.pdbx_strand_id
1 'polypeptide(L)'
;VTICITQQADARLPQGVVPWKEMLDFEMPVLPTYKYSADDSALVQYACGISGPRKAVLMSHKNISTMLDITTESVPIFGEE
;
A
#
# COMPACT_ATOMS: atom_id res chain seq x y z
N VAL A 1 4.67 -8.13 -4.88
CA VAL A 1 5.07 -7.33 -3.69
C VAL A 1 6.09 -6.32 -4.16
N THR A 2 5.78 -5.02 -4.11
CA THR A 2 6.70 -3.94 -4.47
C THR A 2 7.18 -3.29 -3.19
N ILE A 3 8.50 -3.24 -2.99
CA ILE A 3 9.11 -2.61 -1.81
C ILE A 3 9.79 -1.32 -2.27
N CYS A 4 9.25 -0.18 -1.86
CA CYS A 4 9.82 1.12 -2.16
C CYS A 4 10.82 1.51 -1.07
N ILE A 5 12.03 1.92 -1.46
CA ILE A 5 13.06 2.43 -0.55
C ILE A 5 13.41 3.86 -0.93
N THR A 6 13.51 4.74 0.06
CA THR A 6 13.96 6.12 -0.17
C THR A 6 15.48 6.12 -0.32
N GLN A 7 15.98 6.59 -1.45
CA GLN A 7 17.41 6.62 -1.74
C GLN A 7 18.05 7.93 -1.25
N GLN A 8 19.30 7.88 -0.79
CA GLN A 8 20.17 9.05 -0.73
C GLN A 8 20.68 9.39 -2.15
N ALA A 9 20.79 10.68 -2.47
CA ALA A 9 20.93 11.20 -3.84
C ALA A 9 22.05 10.57 -4.69
N ASP A 10 23.14 10.09 -4.07
CA ASP A 10 24.35 9.64 -4.79
C ASP A 10 24.58 8.12 -4.79
N ALA A 11 23.66 7.33 -4.24
CA ALA A 11 23.82 5.87 -4.21
C ALA A 11 23.54 5.24 -5.60
N ARG A 12 24.39 4.32 -6.06
CA ARG A 12 24.07 3.47 -7.20
C ARG A 12 22.99 2.46 -6.79
N LEU A 13 21.98 2.27 -7.65
CA LEU A 13 20.95 1.27 -7.40
C LEU A 13 21.56 -0.14 -7.36
N PRO A 14 21.19 -0.97 -6.36
CA PRO A 14 21.57 -2.37 -6.36
C PRO A 14 21.05 -3.09 -7.62
N GLN A 15 21.75 -4.14 -8.02
CA GLN A 15 21.32 -4.97 -9.14
C GLN A 15 19.89 -5.49 -8.94
N GLY A 16 19.02 -5.31 -9.94
CA GLY A 16 17.62 -5.72 -9.90
C GLY A 16 16.66 -4.69 -9.30
N VAL A 17 17.14 -3.52 -8.85
CA VAL A 17 16.27 -2.40 -8.47
C VAL A 17 16.04 -1.50 -9.68
N VAL A 18 14.77 -1.22 -9.98
CA VAL A 18 14.36 -0.37 -11.10
C VAL A 18 13.94 1.00 -10.55
N PRO A 19 14.38 2.12 -11.14
CA PRO A 19 13.88 3.44 -10.80
C PRO A 19 12.35 3.52 -10.94
N TRP A 20 11.69 4.16 -9.99
CA TRP A 20 10.23 4.32 -10.04
C TRP A 20 9.75 4.96 -11.34
N LYS A 21 10.50 5.94 -11.85
CA LYS A 21 10.18 6.61 -13.12
C LYS A 21 10.15 5.63 -14.31
N GLU A 22 11.11 4.71 -14.38
CA GLU A 22 11.14 3.69 -15.42
C GLU A 22 10.01 2.67 -15.27
N MET A 23 9.56 2.41 -14.04
CA MET A 23 8.41 1.54 -13.79
C MET A 23 7.09 2.15 -14.29
N LEU A 24 6.95 3.49 -14.26
CA LEU A 24 5.76 4.17 -14.79
C LEU A 24 5.65 4.07 -16.31
N ASP A 25 6.79 4.01 -17.01
CA ASP A 25 6.87 3.89 -18.47
C ASP A 25 6.78 2.42 -18.93
N PHE A 26 6.68 1.46 -18.01
CA PHE A 26 6.61 0.04 -18.32
C PHE A 26 5.21 -0.35 -18.82
N GLU A 27 5.13 -0.86 -20.06
CA GLU A 27 3.90 -1.45 -20.58
C GLU A 27 3.56 -2.73 -19.80
N MET A 28 2.51 -2.67 -18.99
CA MET A 28 2.03 -3.84 -18.26
C MET A 28 1.52 -4.91 -19.24
N PRO A 29 2.08 -6.13 -19.26
CA PRO A 29 1.46 -7.24 -19.95
C PRO A 29 0.03 -7.47 -19.45
N VAL A 30 -0.81 -8.00 -20.34
CA VAL A 30 -2.16 -8.44 -19.98
C VAL A 30 -2.05 -9.48 -18.87
N LEU A 31 -2.49 -9.12 -17.67
CA LEU A 31 -2.53 -10.03 -16.55
C LEU A 31 -3.67 -11.04 -16.73
N PRO A 32 -3.48 -12.30 -16.33
CA PRO A 32 -4.55 -13.29 -16.38
C PRO A 32 -5.72 -12.82 -15.52
N THR A 33 -6.95 -13.06 -15.98
CA THR A 33 -8.15 -12.76 -15.20
C THR A 33 -8.14 -13.63 -13.94
N TYR A 34 -7.93 -13.00 -12.80
CA TYR A 34 -8.00 -13.65 -11.50
C TYR A 34 -9.41 -13.51 -10.91
N LYS A 35 -9.95 -14.58 -10.33
CA LYS A 35 -11.21 -14.52 -9.57
C LYS A 35 -10.89 -14.01 -8.16
N TYR A 36 -11.27 -12.77 -7.88
CA TYR A 36 -11.07 -12.13 -6.58
C TYR A 36 -12.35 -12.18 -5.73
N SER A 37 -12.18 -12.26 -4.41
CA SER A 37 -13.21 -12.09 -3.38
C SER A 37 -12.97 -10.82 -2.57
N ALA A 38 -14.02 -10.21 -2.03
CA ALA A 38 -13.90 -9.08 -1.11
C ALA A 38 -13.18 -9.47 0.20
N ASP A 39 -13.19 -10.76 0.55
CA ASP A 39 -12.49 -11.30 1.73
C ASP A 39 -11.02 -11.64 1.44
N ASP A 40 -10.57 -11.56 0.18
CA ASP A 40 -9.16 -11.77 -0.17
C ASP A 40 -8.29 -10.67 0.45
N SER A 41 -7.10 -11.08 0.88
CA SER A 41 -6.13 -10.17 1.49
C SER A 41 -5.57 -9.19 0.48
N ALA A 42 -5.66 -7.90 0.80
CA ALA A 42 -5.28 -6.80 -0.08
C ALA A 42 -4.09 -5.99 0.46
N LEU A 43 -3.88 -5.96 1.78
CA LEU A 43 -2.86 -5.13 2.41
C LEU A 43 -2.26 -5.82 3.65
N VAL A 44 -0.94 -5.73 3.79
CA VAL A 44 -0.22 -6.09 5.02
C VAL A 44 0.33 -4.81 5.64
N GLN A 45 -0.19 -4.43 6.80
CA GLN A 45 0.34 -3.30 7.56
C GLN A 45 1.26 -3.82 8.67
N TYR A 46 2.49 -3.31 8.72
CA TYR A 46 3.38 -3.57 9.84
C TYR A 46 3.19 -2.48 10.89
N ALA A 47 2.59 -2.84 12.02
CA ALA A 47 2.42 -1.91 13.13
C ALA A 47 3.77 -1.63 13.81
N CYS A 48 4.16 -0.36 13.81
CA CYS A 48 5.23 0.20 14.63
C CYS A 48 4.67 0.42 16.04
N GLY A 49 4.74 -0.61 16.90
CA GLY A 49 4.33 -0.53 18.30
C GLY A 49 5.53 -0.70 19.25
N ILE A 50 5.48 0.00 20.37
CA ILE A 50 6.57 0.15 21.36
C ILE A 50 6.92 -1.22 21.96
N SER A 51 8.21 -1.61 21.84
CA SER A 51 8.88 -2.83 22.31
C SER A 51 8.15 -4.18 22.09
N GLY A 52 8.53 -4.89 21.02
CA GLY A 52 8.16 -6.29 20.76
C GLY A 52 8.36 -6.67 19.29
N PRO A 53 8.26 -7.97 18.92
CA PRO A 53 8.26 -8.39 17.52
C PRO A 53 7.13 -7.71 16.75
N ARG A 54 7.44 -7.11 15.60
CA ARG A 54 6.45 -6.41 14.77
C ARG A 54 5.36 -7.39 14.34
N LYS A 55 4.10 -7.07 14.67
CA LYS A 55 2.95 -7.84 14.20
C LYS A 55 2.48 -7.26 12.87
N ALA A 56 2.30 -8.16 11.90
CA ALA A 56 1.67 -7.84 10.63
C ALA A 56 0.14 -7.92 10.80
N VAL A 57 -0.56 -6.87 10.41
CA VAL A 57 -2.02 -6.85 10.31
C VAL A 57 -2.38 -7.06 8.85
N LEU A 58 -3.13 -8.12 8.58
CA LEU A 58 -3.63 -8.44 7.24
C LEU A 58 -5.02 -7.84 7.09
N MET A 59 -5.25 -7.09 6.03
CA MET A 59 -6.55 -6.48 5.72
C MET A 59 -7.05 -6.99 4.37
N SER A 60 -8.32 -7.38 4.32
CA SER A 60 -9.00 -7.72 3.07
C SER A 60 -9.44 -6.47 2.31
N HIS A 61 -9.86 -6.65 1.05
CA HIS A 61 -10.50 -5.58 0.28
C HIS A 61 -11.70 -4.99 1.04
N LYS A 62 -12.55 -5.86 1.61
CA LYS A 62 -13.70 -5.46 2.42
C LYS A 62 -13.31 -4.62 3.62
N ASN A 63 -12.26 -5.00 4.36
CA ASN A 63 -11.81 -4.23 5.52
C ASN A 63 -11.41 -2.80 5.12
N ILE A 64 -10.69 -2.65 3.99
CA ILE A 64 -10.23 -1.36 3.51
C ILE A 64 -11.42 -0.50 3.05
N SER A 65 -12.32 -1.06 2.23
CA SER A 65 -13.51 -0.33 1.75
C SER A 65 -14.39 0.13 2.91
N THR A 66 -14.73 -0.77 3.85
CA THR A 66 -15.52 -0.40 5.03
C THR A 66 -14.85 0.68 5.87
N MET A 67 -13.52 0.64 6.04
CA MET A 67 -12.79 1.70 6.74
C MET A 67 -12.92 3.04 6.03
N LEU A 68 -12.75 3.07 4.70
CA LEU A 68 -12.89 4.30 3.92
C LEU A 68 -14.29 4.87 4.04
N ASP A 69 -15.33 4.05 3.85
CA ASP A 69 -16.74 4.46 3.96
C ASP A 69 -17.00 5.15 5.30
N ILE A 70 -16.59 4.52 6.42
CA ILE A 70 -16.73 5.08 7.77
C ILE A 70 -16.02 6.44 7.87
N THR A 71 -14.77 6.53 7.40
CA THR A 71 -13.97 7.77 7.51
C THR A 71 -14.43 8.90 6.58
N THR A 72 -15.11 8.59 5.47
CA THR A 72 -15.61 9.60 4.53
C THR A 72 -17.02 10.08 4.86
N GLU A 73 -17.84 9.24 5.49
CA GLU A 73 -19.19 9.63 5.94
C GLU A 73 -19.16 10.41 7.25
N SER A 74 -18.08 10.30 8.02
CA SER A 74 -17.84 11.10 9.22
C SER A 74 -16.66 12.03 9.01
N VAL A 75 -16.90 13.28 8.59
CA VAL A 75 -16.60 14.57 9.28
C VAL A 75 -16.49 15.75 8.25
N PRO A 76 -17.13 16.93 8.46
CA PRO A 76 -16.54 18.22 8.09
C PRO A 76 -15.55 18.66 9.20
N ILE A 77 -14.25 18.39 9.03
CA ILE A 77 -13.22 18.56 10.09
C ILE A 77 -12.87 20.03 10.37
N PHE A 78 -13.31 20.98 9.53
CA PHE A 78 -13.11 22.40 9.78
C PHE A 78 -14.46 23.11 9.79
N GLY A 79 -14.97 23.37 11.00
CA GLY A 79 -15.94 24.42 11.22
C GLY A 79 -15.23 25.77 11.09
N GLU A 80 -15.74 26.62 10.21
CA GLU A 80 -15.41 28.04 10.18
C GLU A 80 -16.10 28.74 11.38
N GLU A 81 -15.32 29.35 12.26
CA GLU A 81 -15.68 30.56 13.02
C GLU A 81 -14.46 31.49 13.06
#